data_AF-H0TJF0-F1
#
_entry.id   AF-H0TJF0-F1
#
_cell.length_a   1.000
_cell.length_b   1.000
_cell.length_c   1.000
_cell.angle_alpha   90.00
_cell.angle_beta   90.00
_cell.angle_gamma   90.00
#
_symmetry.space_group_name_H-M   'P 1'
#
loop_
_entity.id
_entity.type
_entity.pdbx_description
1 polymer ?
#
loop_
_entity_poly.entity_id
_entity_poly.type
_entity_poly.pdbx_seq_one_letter_code
_entity_poly.pdbx_strand_id
1 'polypeptide(L)'
;MTIKLGCIADDYTGASDLANTLTRAGLRTVQTIGVPADNLALPEVDAVVVSLKSRSIEAQLAVARSREAERWLRGRGADHVLFKICSTFDSTDAGNIGPVMDALRADCGETIVLVTPAFPETGRTVYQGHLFVGHVPLNESPLKDHPLNPMHDANLVRVLSRQSRTKIGLVDLPTVVRGPEAVRDRLNELAGQGVGAAIIDAVFDADLTTVGTVALTHRASVGASGIGLGLARALVESGGAKTGTADAAAGAPVGGPAACLAGSCSQATLGQIAHAEKIMPVLRLDPEQLVAGKDEVHRALAWAGECLGDGPVLIASSAAPDQVTAVQARHGRDAAGHAIEQAMADIAEGLVQTGVRRLVVAGGETSGAVVDRLKIPAFLVGPEIAPGVPVLRTVGTTSDMLLALKSGNFGGPHFFLDALGLMR
;
A
#
# COMPACT_ATOMS: atom_id res chain seq x y z
N MET A 1 23.88 -3.04 -7.23
CA MET A 1 23.06 -3.00 -6.00
C MET A 1 22.64 -4.42 -5.66
N THR A 2 22.84 -4.86 -4.42
CA THR A 2 22.36 -6.16 -3.94
C THR A 2 21.20 -5.92 -2.98
N ILE A 3 20.00 -6.29 -3.40
CA ILE A 3 18.77 -6.15 -2.60
C ILE A 3 18.78 -7.23 -1.52
N LYS A 4 18.49 -6.88 -0.26
CA LYS A 4 18.35 -7.87 0.83
C LYS A 4 16.92 -8.34 0.99
N LEU A 5 15.98 -7.40 0.90
CA LEU A 5 14.56 -7.66 0.98
C LEU A 5 13.85 -7.15 -0.28
N GLY A 6 13.32 -8.07 -1.07
CA GLY A 6 12.38 -7.74 -2.13
C GLY A 6 10.95 -7.76 -1.61
N CYS A 7 10.11 -6.85 -2.07
CA CYS A 7 8.69 -6.88 -1.78
C CYS A 7 7.88 -6.63 -3.05
N ILE A 8 6.75 -7.32 -3.16
CA ILE A 8 5.78 -7.15 -4.24
C ILE A 8 4.47 -6.76 -3.57
N ALA A 9 4.00 -5.54 -3.79
CA ALA A 9 2.77 -5.03 -3.19
C ALA A 9 1.63 -5.01 -4.21
N ASP A 10 0.43 -5.42 -3.79
CA ASP A 10 -0.75 -5.55 -4.64
C ASP A 10 -1.46 -4.22 -4.98
N ASP A 11 -1.09 -3.14 -4.29
CA ASP A 11 -1.55 -1.76 -4.47
C ASP A 11 -0.44 -0.73 -4.21
N TYR A 12 -0.74 0.55 -4.46
CA TYR A 12 0.22 1.66 -4.29
C TYR A 12 0.28 2.17 -2.86
N THR A 13 -0.87 2.27 -2.20
CA THR A 13 -0.93 2.75 -0.82
C THR A 13 -0.31 1.77 0.17
N GLY A 14 -0.56 0.48 0.01
CA GLY A 14 0.06 -0.56 0.83
C GLY A 14 1.54 -0.78 0.53
N ALA A 15 2.00 -0.42 -0.67
CA ALA A 15 3.43 -0.34 -0.98
C ALA A 15 4.12 0.79 -0.20
N SER A 16 3.51 1.98 -0.15
CA SER A 16 4.03 3.12 0.62
C SER A 16 4.01 2.86 2.12
N ASP A 17 2.94 2.24 2.63
CA ASP A 17 2.83 1.80 4.03
C ASP A 17 3.96 0.82 4.39
N LEU A 18 4.15 -0.24 3.60
CA LEU A 18 5.26 -1.17 3.83
C LEU A 18 6.62 -0.48 3.74
N ALA A 19 6.84 0.36 2.72
CA ALA A 19 8.11 1.04 2.54
C ALA A 19 8.43 1.98 3.72
N ASN A 20 7.41 2.64 4.29
CA ASN A 20 7.50 3.39 5.53
C ASN A 20 7.85 2.51 6.73
N THR A 21 7.18 1.37 6.90
CA THR A 21 7.50 0.41 7.97
C THR A 21 8.95 -0.08 7.90
N LEU A 22 9.43 -0.43 6.71
CA LEU A 22 10.81 -0.89 6.50
C LEU A 22 11.82 0.23 6.81
N THR A 23 11.56 1.45 6.35
CA THR A 23 12.41 2.62 6.61
C THR A 23 12.48 2.97 8.10
N ARG A 24 11.33 3.01 8.79
CA ARG A 24 11.27 3.24 10.25
C ARG A 24 11.98 2.15 11.05
N ALA A 25 12.03 0.92 10.51
CA ALA A 25 12.76 -0.20 11.10
C ALA A 25 14.26 -0.21 10.74
N GLY A 26 14.77 0.80 10.02
CA GLY A 26 16.19 1.00 9.76
C GLY A 26 16.69 0.52 8.40
N LEU A 27 15.82 0.09 7.49
CA LEU A 27 16.21 -0.29 6.13
C LEU A 27 16.16 0.91 5.18
N ARG A 28 17.21 1.12 4.40
CA ARG A 28 17.13 2.06 3.27
C ARG A 28 16.20 1.44 2.23
N THR A 29 15.10 2.12 1.90
CA THR A 29 14.02 1.54 1.10
C THR A 29 13.64 2.43 -0.08
N VAL A 30 13.45 1.81 -1.24
CA VAL A 30 12.85 2.43 -2.43
C VAL A 30 11.53 1.74 -2.76
N GLN A 31 10.50 2.54 -3.06
CA GLN A 31 9.29 2.05 -3.69
C GLN A 31 9.38 2.28 -5.20
N THR A 32 9.04 1.29 -6.00
CA THR A 32 9.02 1.39 -7.47
C THR A 32 7.60 1.19 -7.99
N ILE A 33 7.28 1.82 -9.12
CA ILE A 33 5.97 1.74 -9.77
C ILE A 33 6.07 0.77 -10.94
N GLY A 34 5.51 -0.42 -10.75
CA GLY A 34 5.75 -1.55 -11.64
C GLY A 34 7.20 -2.04 -11.56
N VAL A 35 7.55 -2.95 -12.47
CA VAL A 35 8.92 -3.47 -12.58
C VAL A 35 9.81 -2.40 -13.21
N PRO A 36 10.89 -1.97 -12.55
CA PRO A 36 11.77 -0.94 -13.10
C PRO A 36 12.43 -1.38 -14.40
N ALA A 37 12.50 -0.46 -15.36
CA ALA A 37 13.37 -0.63 -16.52
C ALA A 37 14.83 -0.75 -16.07
N ASP A 38 15.63 -1.55 -16.78
CA ASP A 38 17.02 -1.83 -16.37
C ASP A 38 17.93 -0.58 -16.38
N ASN A 39 17.56 0.45 -17.14
CA ASN A 39 18.25 1.73 -17.20
C ASN A 39 17.83 2.72 -16.11
N LEU A 40 16.82 2.41 -15.27
CA LEU A 40 16.45 3.26 -14.15
C LEU A 40 17.53 3.17 -13.06
N ALA A 41 18.27 4.26 -12.88
CA ALA A 41 19.27 4.36 -11.81
C ALA A 41 18.56 4.47 -10.45
N LEU A 42 18.63 3.41 -9.65
CA LEU A 42 18.17 3.39 -8.27
C LEU A 42 19.35 3.57 -7.31
N PRO A 43 19.17 4.30 -6.19
CA PRO A 43 20.21 4.42 -5.18
C PRO A 43 20.47 3.09 -4.49
N GLU A 44 21.63 2.94 -3.85
CA GLU A 44 21.92 1.74 -3.06
C GLU A 44 20.97 1.64 -1.85
N VAL A 45 20.13 0.62 -1.86
CA VAL A 45 19.15 0.34 -0.82
C VAL A 45 19.23 -1.09 -0.30
N ASP A 46 18.69 -1.29 0.91
CA ASP A 46 18.59 -2.61 1.53
C ASP A 46 17.29 -3.32 1.09
N ALA A 47 16.21 -2.56 0.87
CA ALA A 47 14.90 -3.07 0.45
C ALA A 47 14.33 -2.35 -0.78
N VAL A 48 13.59 -3.10 -1.60
CA VAL A 48 12.82 -2.55 -2.73
C VAL A 48 11.38 -3.08 -2.66
N VAL A 49 10.42 -2.16 -2.69
CA VAL A 49 8.99 -2.48 -2.77
C VAL A 49 8.50 -2.20 -4.19
N VAL A 50 8.23 -3.25 -4.96
CA VAL A 50 7.61 -3.17 -6.29
C VAL A 50 6.11 -3.05 -6.13
N SER A 51 5.56 -1.93 -6.58
CA SER A 51 4.15 -1.61 -6.42
C SER A 51 3.36 -1.95 -7.69
N LEU A 52 2.36 -2.81 -7.55
CA LEU A 52 1.48 -3.25 -8.63
C LEU A 52 0.05 -2.76 -8.38
N LYS A 53 -0.77 -2.80 -9.43
CA LYS A 53 -2.23 -2.73 -9.31
C LYS A 53 -2.76 -4.12 -9.63
N SER A 54 -2.69 -5.02 -8.65
CA SER A 54 -2.97 -6.45 -8.85
C SER A 54 -3.97 -7.06 -7.89
N ARG A 55 -4.53 -6.29 -6.94
CA ARG A 55 -5.49 -6.78 -5.96
C ARG A 55 -6.74 -7.41 -6.58
N SER A 56 -7.42 -6.67 -7.45
CA SER A 56 -8.75 -7.02 -7.98
C SER A 56 -8.78 -7.20 -9.51
N ILE A 57 -7.63 -7.44 -10.14
CA ILE A 57 -7.55 -7.82 -11.55
C ILE A 57 -7.72 -9.33 -11.72
N GLU A 58 -7.79 -9.82 -12.96
CA GLU A 58 -7.78 -11.26 -13.23
C GLU A 58 -6.55 -11.97 -12.61
N ALA A 59 -6.78 -13.10 -11.94
CA ALA A 59 -5.76 -13.81 -11.19
C ALA A 59 -4.53 -14.19 -12.03
N GLN A 60 -4.74 -14.59 -13.29
CA GLN A 60 -3.64 -14.92 -14.20
C GLN A 60 -2.76 -13.70 -14.50
N LEU A 61 -3.35 -12.51 -14.62
CA LEU A 61 -2.61 -11.28 -14.85
C LEU A 61 -1.87 -10.84 -13.58
N ALA A 62 -2.49 -10.98 -12.41
CA ALA A 62 -1.82 -10.74 -11.13
C ALA A 62 -0.59 -11.65 -10.96
N VAL A 63 -0.73 -12.95 -11.21
CA VAL A 63 0.38 -13.92 -11.19
C VAL A 63 1.49 -13.52 -12.17
N ALA A 64 1.14 -13.17 -13.41
CA ALA A 64 2.13 -12.79 -14.42
C ALA A 64 2.96 -11.56 -13.99
N ARG A 65 2.28 -10.51 -13.49
CA ARG A 65 2.94 -9.28 -13.00
C ARG A 65 3.79 -9.55 -11.76
N SER A 66 3.30 -10.34 -10.81
CA SER A 66 4.07 -10.68 -9.61
C SER A 66 5.31 -11.52 -9.92
N ARG A 67 5.23 -12.47 -10.87
CA ARG A 67 6.39 -13.24 -11.31
C ARG A 67 7.42 -12.38 -12.03
N GLU A 68 6.99 -11.37 -12.79
CA GLU A 68 7.91 -10.41 -13.41
C GLU A 68 8.68 -9.62 -12.34
N ALA A 69 7.96 -9.11 -11.33
CA ALA A 69 8.57 -8.43 -10.20
C ALA A 69 9.52 -9.33 -9.41
N GLU A 70 9.14 -10.58 -9.14
CA GLU A 70 9.99 -11.54 -8.43
C GLU A 70 11.30 -11.80 -9.19
N ARG A 71 11.22 -12.06 -10.51
CA ARG A 71 12.41 -12.28 -11.33
C ARG A 71 13.34 -11.08 -11.30
N TRP A 72 12.79 -9.87 -11.39
CA TRP A 72 13.58 -8.64 -11.32
C TRP A 72 14.27 -8.46 -9.96
N LEU A 73 13.55 -8.70 -8.86
CA LEU A 73 14.05 -8.60 -7.49
C LEU A 73 15.16 -9.63 -7.23
N ARG A 74 14.91 -10.91 -7.55
CA ARG A 74 15.88 -12.00 -7.36
C ARG A 74 17.10 -11.83 -8.25
N GLY A 75 16.92 -11.36 -9.49
CA GLY A 75 18.02 -11.00 -10.39
C GLY A 75 18.95 -9.91 -9.84
N ARG A 76 18.50 -9.16 -8.83
CA ARG A 76 19.27 -8.14 -8.10
C ARG A 76 19.65 -8.59 -6.68
N GLY A 77 19.58 -9.89 -6.40
CA GLY A 77 20.11 -10.51 -5.18
C GLY A 77 19.13 -10.62 -4.02
N ALA A 78 17.83 -10.34 -4.22
CA ALA A 78 16.84 -10.52 -3.15
C ALA A 78 16.72 -12.01 -2.75
N ASP A 79 17.21 -12.34 -1.55
CA ASP A 79 17.15 -13.69 -1.00
C ASP A 79 15.71 -14.03 -0.55
N HIS A 80 15.05 -13.06 0.10
CA HIS A 80 13.66 -13.14 0.53
C HIS A 80 12.75 -12.20 -0.28
N VAL A 81 11.56 -12.68 -0.64
CA VAL A 81 10.50 -11.87 -1.27
C VAL A 81 9.22 -11.89 -0.41
N LEU A 82 8.82 -10.73 0.11
CA LEU A 82 7.51 -10.55 0.75
C LEU A 82 6.45 -10.19 -0.31
N PHE A 83 5.43 -11.03 -0.44
CA PHE A 83 4.21 -10.63 -1.14
C PHE A 83 3.30 -9.86 -0.18
N LYS A 84 3.27 -8.55 -0.36
CA LYS A 84 2.54 -7.59 0.46
C LYS A 84 1.08 -7.48 0.01
N ILE A 85 0.18 -7.80 0.93
CA ILE A 85 -1.27 -7.76 0.76
C ILE A 85 -1.93 -6.78 1.75
N CYS A 86 -3.23 -6.53 1.60
CA CYS A 86 -3.97 -5.70 2.55
C CYS A 86 -4.08 -6.37 3.94
N SER A 87 -4.02 -5.59 5.02
CA SER A 87 -4.19 -6.09 6.40
C SER A 87 -5.61 -6.58 6.71
N THR A 88 -6.58 -6.27 5.84
CA THR A 88 -7.95 -6.80 5.86
C THR A 88 -8.17 -8.01 4.95
N PHE A 89 -7.09 -8.54 4.35
CA PHE A 89 -7.11 -9.74 3.51
C PHE A 89 -8.00 -9.62 2.25
N ASP A 90 -8.19 -8.40 1.76
CA ASP A 90 -9.00 -8.03 0.61
C ASP A 90 -8.79 -8.98 -0.58
N SER A 91 -9.77 -9.87 -0.80
CA SER A 91 -9.75 -10.84 -1.88
C SER A 91 -11.15 -11.42 -2.07
N THR A 92 -11.32 -12.16 -3.16
CA THR A 92 -12.48 -13.04 -3.37
C THR A 92 -12.01 -14.49 -3.41
N ASP A 93 -12.94 -15.44 -3.52
CA ASP A 93 -12.59 -16.85 -3.75
C ASP A 93 -11.81 -17.05 -5.06
N ALA A 94 -11.89 -16.12 -6.02
CA ALA A 94 -11.10 -16.15 -7.24
C ALA A 94 -9.64 -15.66 -7.06
N GLY A 95 -9.32 -15.00 -5.93
CA GLY A 95 -8.00 -14.44 -5.66
C GLY A 95 -7.98 -12.97 -5.25
N ASN A 96 -6.81 -12.32 -5.23
CA ASN A 96 -5.54 -12.77 -5.84
C ASN A 96 -4.45 -13.24 -4.86
N ILE A 97 -4.74 -13.33 -3.56
CA ILE A 97 -3.73 -13.70 -2.56
C ILE A 97 -3.24 -15.13 -2.79
N GLY A 98 -4.16 -16.09 -2.88
CA GLY A 98 -3.86 -17.51 -3.10
C GLY A 98 -3.13 -17.79 -4.41
N PRO A 99 -3.65 -17.35 -5.58
CA PRO A 99 -3.02 -17.63 -6.87
C PRO A 99 -1.59 -17.08 -6.98
N VAL A 100 -1.35 -15.86 -6.48
CA VAL A 100 -0.01 -15.25 -6.48
C VAL A 100 0.91 -15.95 -5.50
N MET A 101 0.46 -16.22 -4.27
CA MET A 101 1.22 -16.98 -3.27
C MET A 101 1.66 -18.34 -3.82
N ASP A 102 0.75 -19.10 -4.42
CA ASP A 102 1.05 -20.43 -4.96
C ASP A 102 2.11 -20.37 -6.07
N ALA A 103 2.02 -19.36 -6.94
CA ALA A 103 2.98 -19.16 -8.01
C ALA A 103 4.38 -18.80 -7.47
N LEU A 104 4.46 -17.83 -6.56
CA LEU A 104 5.74 -17.41 -5.97
C LEU A 104 6.38 -18.53 -5.14
N ARG A 105 5.58 -19.28 -4.37
CA ARG A 105 6.03 -20.46 -3.62
C ARG A 105 6.66 -21.49 -4.55
N ALA A 106 5.95 -21.84 -5.63
CA ALA A 106 6.43 -22.82 -6.59
C ALA A 106 7.73 -22.37 -7.28
N ASP A 107 7.81 -21.11 -7.69
CA ASP A 107 8.96 -20.56 -8.40
C ASP A 107 10.22 -20.50 -7.54
N CYS A 108 10.07 -20.24 -6.23
CA CYS A 108 11.18 -20.25 -5.29
C CYS A 108 11.47 -21.63 -4.65
N GLY A 109 10.66 -22.64 -4.94
CA GLY A 109 10.87 -24.01 -4.44
C GLY A 109 10.58 -24.19 -2.95
N GLU A 110 9.81 -23.30 -2.33
CA GLU A 110 9.46 -23.40 -0.92
C GLU A 110 8.39 -24.46 -0.66
N THR A 111 8.61 -25.27 0.38
CA THR A 111 7.63 -26.31 0.77
C THR A 111 6.44 -25.69 1.46
N ILE A 112 6.65 -24.66 2.29
CA ILE A 112 5.60 -23.96 3.04
C ILE A 112 5.88 -22.46 3.11
N VAL A 113 4.84 -21.65 2.99
CA VAL A 113 4.93 -20.18 3.09
C VAL A 113 4.19 -19.67 4.32
N LEU A 114 4.80 -18.71 5.02
CA LEU A 114 4.22 -18.02 6.16
C LEU A 114 3.25 -16.94 5.66
N VAL A 115 2.05 -16.88 6.25
CA VAL A 115 1.00 -15.92 5.86
C VAL A 115 0.46 -15.21 7.10
N THR A 116 0.60 -13.89 7.19
CA THR A 116 -0.10 -13.12 8.23
C THR A 116 -0.46 -11.69 7.79
N PRO A 117 -1.76 -11.33 7.76
CA PRO A 117 -2.17 -9.94 7.53
C PRO A 117 -2.16 -9.09 8.81
N ALA A 118 -1.76 -9.66 9.96
CA ALA A 118 -1.74 -8.95 11.23
C ALA A 118 -0.87 -7.69 11.16
N PHE A 119 -1.40 -6.62 11.74
CA PHE A 119 -0.68 -5.36 11.93
C PHE A 119 -1.27 -4.64 13.17
N PRO A 120 -0.87 -5.06 14.39
CA PRO A 120 -1.48 -4.58 15.64
C PRO A 120 -1.45 -3.07 15.84
N GLU A 121 -0.39 -2.37 15.39
CA GLU A 121 -0.29 -0.90 15.39
C GLU A 121 -1.49 -0.23 14.69
N THR A 122 -2.07 -0.90 13.69
CA THR A 122 -3.26 -0.43 12.95
C THR A 122 -4.54 -1.13 13.40
N GLY A 123 -4.52 -1.87 14.51
CA GLY A 123 -5.68 -2.57 15.06
C GLY A 123 -6.09 -3.81 14.26
N ARG A 124 -5.17 -4.46 13.53
CA ARG A 124 -5.43 -5.74 12.85
C ARG A 124 -4.70 -6.85 13.58
N THR A 125 -5.43 -7.81 14.14
CA THR A 125 -4.87 -8.94 14.89
C THR A 125 -5.43 -10.25 14.36
N VAL A 126 -4.65 -11.32 14.46
CA VAL A 126 -5.06 -12.67 14.06
C VAL A 126 -4.95 -13.59 15.27
N TYR A 127 -6.06 -14.24 15.62
CA TYR A 127 -6.13 -15.18 16.73
C TYR A 127 -6.94 -16.42 16.32
N GLN A 128 -6.36 -17.61 16.52
CA GLN A 128 -6.91 -18.88 16.07
C GLN A 128 -7.28 -18.86 14.57
N GLY A 129 -6.43 -18.21 13.76
CA GLY A 129 -6.64 -18.00 12.34
C GLY A 129 -7.78 -17.03 11.98
N HIS A 130 -8.41 -16.38 12.95
CA HIS A 130 -9.47 -15.40 12.72
C HIS A 130 -8.92 -13.97 12.75
N LEU A 131 -9.20 -13.20 11.71
CA LEU A 131 -8.82 -11.79 11.61
C LEU A 131 -9.82 -10.89 12.34
N PHE A 132 -9.30 -10.00 13.17
CA PHE A 132 -10.05 -8.96 13.86
C PHE A 132 -9.65 -7.58 13.33
N VAL A 133 -10.65 -6.70 13.22
CA VAL A 133 -10.50 -5.28 12.89
C VAL A 133 -10.95 -4.48 14.10
N GLY A 134 -10.00 -3.96 14.86
CA GLY A 134 -10.25 -3.38 16.18
C GLY A 134 -10.80 -4.45 17.13
N HIS A 135 -12.04 -4.27 17.56
CA HIS A 135 -12.69 -5.15 18.55
C HIS A 135 -13.66 -6.16 17.94
N VAL A 136 -13.84 -6.17 16.62
CA VAL A 136 -14.82 -7.04 15.94
C VAL A 136 -14.12 -7.96 14.94
N PRO A 137 -14.67 -9.16 14.69
CA PRO A 137 -14.23 -10.01 13.58
C PRO A 137 -14.34 -9.29 12.23
N LEU A 138 -13.51 -9.67 11.26
CA LEU A 138 -13.49 -9.10 9.91
C LEU A 138 -14.89 -9.01 9.28
N ASN A 139 -15.68 -10.08 9.37
CA ASN A 139 -17.01 -10.19 8.78
C ASN A 139 -18.12 -9.44 9.53
N GLU A 140 -17.81 -8.87 10.69
CA GLU A 140 -18.69 -7.97 11.44
C GLU A 140 -18.28 -6.50 11.28
N SER A 141 -17.08 -6.26 10.76
CA SER A 141 -16.58 -4.93 10.43
C SER A 141 -17.24 -4.35 9.16
N PRO A 142 -17.03 -3.06 8.85
CA PRO A 142 -17.49 -2.48 7.58
C PRO A 142 -16.96 -3.17 6.31
N LEU A 143 -15.92 -4.00 6.42
CA LEU A 143 -15.34 -4.72 5.28
C LEU A 143 -16.27 -5.80 4.72
N LYS A 144 -17.30 -6.23 5.47
CA LYS A 144 -18.34 -7.13 4.95
C LYS A 144 -19.11 -6.53 3.76
N ASP A 145 -19.19 -5.20 3.70
CA ASP A 145 -19.88 -4.44 2.66
C ASP A 145 -18.89 -3.75 1.71
N HIS A 146 -17.61 -4.21 1.70
CA HIS A 146 -16.58 -3.59 0.87
C HIS A 146 -16.96 -3.68 -0.62
N PRO A 147 -16.80 -2.58 -1.38
CA PRO A 147 -17.37 -2.42 -2.71
C PRO A 147 -16.87 -3.44 -3.76
N LEU A 148 -15.60 -3.85 -3.65
CA LEU A 148 -14.94 -4.77 -4.59
C LEU A 148 -14.77 -6.16 -4.01
N ASN A 149 -14.19 -6.24 -2.80
CA ASN A 149 -13.84 -7.48 -2.12
C ASN A 149 -14.59 -7.62 -0.77
N PRO A 150 -15.91 -7.88 -0.75
CA PRO A 150 -16.67 -8.00 0.48
C PRO A 150 -16.21 -9.20 1.31
N MET A 151 -15.90 -8.96 2.58
CA MET A 151 -15.30 -9.96 3.47
C MET A 151 -16.33 -10.55 4.44
N HIS A 152 -16.91 -11.71 4.10
CA HIS A 152 -17.98 -12.36 4.89
C HIS A 152 -17.48 -13.44 5.86
N ASP A 153 -16.18 -13.68 5.90
CA ASP A 153 -15.58 -14.75 6.67
C ASP A 153 -14.27 -14.27 7.33
N ALA A 154 -14.21 -14.27 8.67
CA ALA A 154 -13.00 -13.90 9.40
C ALA A 154 -11.94 -15.01 9.47
N ASN A 155 -12.28 -16.27 9.19
CA ASN A 155 -11.36 -17.39 9.28
C ASN A 155 -10.43 -17.43 8.06
N LEU A 156 -9.21 -16.96 8.22
CA LEU A 156 -8.24 -16.82 7.14
C LEU A 156 -7.79 -18.16 6.57
N VAL A 157 -7.82 -19.24 7.35
CA VAL A 157 -7.51 -20.59 6.84
C VAL A 157 -8.55 -20.97 5.78
N ARG A 158 -9.85 -20.73 6.05
CA ARG A 158 -10.90 -20.97 5.05
C ARG A 158 -10.82 -20.01 3.86
N VAL A 159 -10.66 -18.71 4.13
CA VAL A 159 -10.61 -17.68 3.07
C VAL A 159 -9.48 -17.95 2.10
N LEU A 160 -8.28 -18.29 2.59
CA LEU A 160 -7.15 -18.62 1.74
C LEU A 160 -7.32 -19.97 1.04
N SER A 161 -7.91 -20.97 1.71
CA SER A 161 -8.17 -22.29 1.10
C SER A 161 -9.12 -22.22 -0.10
N ARG A 162 -10.06 -21.27 -0.14
CA ARG A 162 -10.98 -21.11 -1.27
C ARG A 162 -10.31 -20.57 -2.54
N GLN A 163 -9.17 -19.89 -2.41
CA GLN A 163 -8.45 -19.24 -3.52
C GLN A 163 -7.09 -19.88 -3.83
N SER A 164 -6.63 -20.86 -3.05
CA SER A 164 -5.33 -21.52 -3.23
C SER A 164 -5.50 -22.99 -3.63
N ARG A 165 -4.54 -23.51 -4.39
CA ARG A 165 -4.42 -24.93 -4.73
C ARG A 165 -3.69 -25.73 -3.65
N THR A 166 -3.01 -25.06 -2.72
CA THR A 166 -2.27 -25.72 -1.65
C THR A 166 -3.13 -25.86 -0.40
N LYS A 167 -2.85 -26.90 0.40
CA LYS A 167 -3.49 -27.04 1.71
C LYS A 167 -2.99 -25.94 2.64
N ILE A 168 -3.92 -25.29 3.36
CA ILE A 168 -3.64 -24.19 4.29
C ILE A 168 -3.70 -24.70 5.73
N GLY A 169 -2.67 -24.38 6.51
CA GLY A 169 -2.56 -24.71 7.93
C GLY A 169 -2.63 -23.48 8.84
N LEU A 170 -2.43 -23.72 10.13
CA LEU A 170 -2.39 -22.70 11.17
C LEU A 170 -1.19 -22.93 12.09
N VAL A 171 -0.44 -21.86 12.34
CA VAL A 171 0.46 -21.72 13.48
C VAL A 171 -0.24 -20.80 14.48
N ASP A 172 -0.67 -21.37 15.60
CA ASP A 172 -1.47 -20.68 16.59
C ASP A 172 -0.64 -19.79 17.53
N LEU A 173 -1.31 -18.85 18.19
CA LEU A 173 -0.65 -17.90 19.08
C LEU A 173 0.18 -18.58 20.20
N PRO A 174 -0.30 -19.65 20.88
CA PRO A 174 0.51 -20.37 21.85
C PRO A 174 1.83 -20.91 21.28
N THR A 175 1.86 -21.29 20.00
CA THR A 175 3.10 -21.70 19.32
C THR A 175 4.01 -20.51 19.02
N VAL A 176 3.46 -19.40 18.55
CA VAL A 176 4.22 -18.18 18.27
C VAL A 176 4.88 -17.64 19.55
N VAL A 177 4.16 -17.61 20.67
CA VAL A 177 4.67 -17.11 21.96
C VAL A 177 5.80 -17.97 22.53
N ARG A 178 5.90 -19.27 22.14
CA ARG A 178 7.04 -20.12 22.51
C ARG A 178 8.33 -19.78 21.75
N GLY A 179 8.27 -18.91 20.75
CA GLY A 179 9.43 -18.36 20.06
C GLY A 179 9.75 -19.01 18.70
N PRO A 180 10.82 -18.54 18.03
CA PRO A 180 11.12 -18.90 16.64
C PRO A 180 11.31 -20.40 16.38
N GLU A 181 11.90 -21.14 17.32
CA GLU A 181 12.12 -22.59 17.17
C GLU A 181 10.80 -23.36 17.15
N ALA A 182 9.87 -23.05 18.05
CA ALA A 182 8.55 -23.68 18.08
C ALA A 182 7.74 -23.40 16.81
N VAL A 183 7.88 -22.19 16.25
CA VAL A 183 7.26 -21.83 14.96
C VAL A 183 7.87 -22.65 13.82
N ARG A 184 9.21 -22.78 13.76
CA ARG A 184 9.89 -23.62 12.75
C ARG A 184 9.47 -25.07 12.83
N ASP A 185 9.43 -25.65 14.02
CA ASP A 185 9.01 -27.04 14.23
C ASP A 185 7.58 -27.27 13.76
N ARG A 186 6.68 -26.34 14.07
CA ARG A 186 5.30 -26.41 13.61
C ARG A 186 5.17 -26.28 12.09
N LEU A 187 5.94 -25.40 11.46
CA LEU A 187 5.96 -25.26 10.00
C LEU A 187 6.49 -26.54 9.34
N ASN A 188 7.53 -27.17 9.89
CA ASN A 188 8.09 -28.43 9.41
C ASN A 188 7.07 -29.58 9.53
N GLU A 189 6.36 -29.66 10.66
CA GLU A 189 5.29 -30.64 10.87
C GLU A 189 4.17 -30.47 9.84
N LEU A 190 3.71 -29.23 9.63
CA LEU A 190 2.68 -28.90 8.63
C LEU A 190 3.15 -29.24 7.22
N ALA A 191 4.38 -28.89 6.86
CA ALA A 191 4.96 -29.23 5.55
C ALA A 191 5.01 -30.74 5.33
N GLY A 192 5.37 -31.52 6.35
CA GLY A 192 5.33 -32.99 6.32
C GLY A 192 3.93 -33.58 6.11
N GLN A 193 2.88 -32.82 6.43
CA GLN A 193 1.47 -33.17 6.20
C GLN A 193 0.93 -32.66 4.84
N GLY A 194 1.82 -32.16 3.96
CA GLY A 194 1.47 -31.60 2.66
C GLY A 194 0.81 -30.22 2.71
N VAL A 195 0.94 -29.49 3.82
CA VAL A 195 0.51 -28.09 3.93
C VAL A 195 1.53 -27.19 3.23
N GLY A 196 1.08 -26.36 2.29
CA GLY A 196 1.98 -25.47 1.54
C GLY A 196 1.93 -24.00 1.93
N ALA A 197 0.99 -23.62 2.79
CA ALA A 197 1.01 -22.31 3.44
C ALA A 197 0.36 -22.39 4.82
N ALA A 198 0.80 -21.54 5.76
CA ALA A 198 0.22 -21.47 7.09
C ALA A 198 -0.18 -20.04 7.43
N ILE A 199 -1.43 -19.85 7.85
CA ILE A 199 -1.83 -18.64 8.57
C ILE A 199 -1.10 -18.64 9.90
N ILE A 200 -0.54 -17.49 10.28
CA ILE A 200 0.15 -17.33 11.55
C ILE A 200 -0.53 -16.26 12.39
N ASP A 201 -0.92 -16.66 13.59
CA ASP A 201 -1.49 -15.74 14.58
C ASP A 201 -0.48 -14.67 15.00
N ALA A 202 -0.99 -13.46 15.23
CA ALA A 202 -0.23 -12.37 15.83
C ALA A 202 -1.20 -11.35 16.41
N VAL A 203 -1.04 -11.06 17.69
CA VAL A 203 -1.86 -10.11 18.45
C VAL A 203 -1.04 -8.90 18.90
N PHE A 204 0.27 -9.08 19.08
CA PHE A 204 1.22 -8.03 19.46
C PHE A 204 2.39 -7.93 18.48
N ASP A 205 3.07 -6.78 18.47
CA ASP A 205 4.27 -6.56 17.66
C ASP A 205 5.40 -7.55 17.99
N ALA A 206 5.47 -8.05 19.23
CA ALA A 206 6.43 -9.08 19.62
C ALA A 206 6.21 -10.42 18.88
N ASP A 207 4.95 -10.75 18.57
CA ASP A 207 4.60 -11.91 17.77
C ASP A 207 5.14 -11.74 16.35
N LEU A 208 4.96 -10.55 15.77
CA LEU A 208 5.48 -10.21 14.44
C LEU A 208 7.01 -10.22 14.37
N THR A 209 7.71 -9.81 15.43
CA THR A 209 9.17 -9.98 15.51
C THR A 209 9.55 -11.46 15.44
N THR A 210 8.86 -12.33 16.17
CA THR A 210 9.08 -13.78 16.14
C THR A 210 8.82 -14.36 14.75
N VAL A 211 7.70 -13.98 14.13
CA VAL A 211 7.33 -14.41 12.78
C VAL A 211 8.35 -13.92 11.75
N GLY A 212 8.81 -12.66 11.84
CA GLY A 212 9.81 -12.09 10.96
C GLY A 212 11.15 -12.82 11.00
N THR A 213 11.63 -13.17 12.20
CA THR A 213 12.86 -13.95 12.39
C THR A 213 12.79 -15.32 11.71
N VAL A 214 11.61 -15.97 11.71
CA VAL A 214 11.42 -17.23 10.99
C VAL A 214 11.24 -16.99 9.51
N ALA A 215 10.41 -16.01 9.11
CA ALA A 215 10.14 -15.70 7.71
C ALA A 215 11.43 -15.38 6.92
N LEU A 216 12.40 -14.69 7.55
CA LEU A 216 13.66 -14.33 6.91
C LEU A 216 14.53 -15.56 6.55
N THR A 217 14.30 -16.73 7.16
CA THR A 217 14.99 -17.97 6.79
C THR A 217 14.33 -18.72 5.63
N HIS A 218 13.18 -18.23 5.14
CA HIS A 218 12.50 -18.72 3.94
C HIS A 218 12.76 -17.79 2.75
N ARG A 219 12.47 -18.26 1.54
CA ARG A 219 12.62 -17.48 0.30
C ARG A 219 11.42 -16.59 -0.02
N ALA A 220 10.27 -16.86 0.59
CA ALA A 220 9.04 -16.11 0.39
C ALA A 220 8.16 -16.06 1.65
N SER A 221 7.45 -14.96 1.83
CA SER A 221 6.37 -14.81 2.82
C SER A 221 5.22 -13.99 2.24
N VAL A 222 4.05 -14.06 2.85
CA VAL A 222 2.87 -13.27 2.48
C VAL A 222 2.35 -12.53 3.70
N GLY A 223 1.99 -11.26 3.55
CA GLY A 223 1.36 -10.56 4.67
C GLY A 223 1.20 -9.07 4.49
N ALA A 224 0.76 -8.41 5.55
CA ALA A 224 0.66 -6.95 5.60
C ALA A 224 2.00 -6.31 6.04
N SER A 225 2.00 -5.01 6.34
CA SER A 225 3.22 -4.31 6.75
C SER A 225 3.75 -4.81 8.10
N GLY A 226 2.90 -5.42 8.93
CA GLY A 226 3.30 -6.03 10.20
C GLY A 226 4.37 -7.13 10.07
N ILE A 227 4.26 -8.06 9.12
CA ILE A 227 5.34 -9.03 8.88
C ILE A 227 6.59 -8.35 8.29
N GLY A 228 6.41 -7.27 7.52
CA GLY A 228 7.50 -6.41 7.04
C GLY A 228 8.32 -5.80 8.18
N LEU A 229 7.66 -5.35 9.25
CA LEU A 229 8.33 -4.87 10.48
C LEU A 229 9.22 -5.96 11.09
N GLY A 230 8.69 -7.19 11.21
CA GLY A 230 9.45 -8.33 11.72
C GLY A 230 10.66 -8.67 10.85
N LEU A 231 10.47 -8.74 9.52
CA LEU A 231 11.54 -9.00 8.55
C LEU A 231 12.64 -7.94 8.62
N ALA A 232 12.27 -6.66 8.71
CA ALA A 232 13.22 -5.57 8.82
C ALA A 232 14.04 -5.64 10.11
N ARG A 233 13.40 -5.90 11.25
CA ARG A 233 14.09 -6.09 12.54
C ARG A 233 15.09 -7.26 12.46
N ALA A 234 14.66 -8.40 11.93
CA ALA A 234 15.54 -9.56 11.77
C ALA A 234 16.74 -9.29 10.83
N LEU A 235 16.55 -8.50 9.76
CA LEU A 235 17.64 -8.08 8.87
C LEU A 235 18.64 -7.12 9.54
N VAL A 236 18.15 -6.19 10.35
CA VAL A 236 19.01 -5.28 11.10
C VAL A 236 19.78 -6.03 12.19
N GLU A 237 19.11 -6.89 12.95
CA GLU A 237 19.72 -7.70 14.02
C GLU A 237 20.79 -8.67 13.49
N SER A 238 20.59 -9.25 12.30
CA SER A 238 21.57 -10.14 11.66
C SER A 238 22.76 -9.40 11.02
N GLY A 239 22.79 -8.05 11.07
CA GLY A 239 23.80 -7.24 10.38
C GLY A 239 23.69 -7.27 8.85
N GLY A 240 22.56 -7.75 8.32
CA GLY A 240 22.29 -7.86 6.88
C GLY A 240 22.02 -6.52 6.21
N ALA A 241 21.60 -5.51 6.99
CA ALA A 241 21.36 -4.15 6.53
C ALA A 241 22.55 -3.22 6.87
N LYS A 242 22.90 -2.33 5.93
CA LYS A 242 23.80 -1.22 6.28
C LYS A 242 22.98 -0.20 7.06
N THR A 243 23.16 -0.15 8.38
CA THR A 243 22.55 0.91 9.19
C THR A 243 23.11 2.25 8.74
N GLY A 244 22.27 3.05 8.10
CA GLY A 244 22.66 4.33 7.53
C GLY A 244 21.42 5.18 7.32
N THR A 245 21.47 6.42 7.80
CA THR A 245 20.39 7.38 7.66
C THR A 245 20.18 7.69 6.18
N ALA A 246 19.11 7.15 5.59
CA ALA A 246 18.57 7.62 4.31
C ALA A 246 18.04 9.08 4.39
N ASP A 247 18.21 9.75 5.52
CA ASP A 247 17.62 11.05 5.84
C ASP A 247 18.11 12.21 4.97
N ALA A 248 19.39 12.24 4.60
CA ALA A 248 19.96 13.46 4.01
C ALA A 248 19.37 13.78 2.62
N ALA A 249 19.10 12.76 1.80
CA ALA A 249 18.56 12.94 0.45
C ALA A 249 17.02 13.00 0.45
N ALA A 250 16.35 12.25 1.33
CA ALA A 250 14.89 12.26 1.42
C ALA A 250 14.35 13.57 2.04
N GLY A 251 15.08 14.17 2.98
CA GLY A 251 14.65 15.36 3.73
C GLY A 251 15.01 16.72 3.11
N ALA A 252 15.71 16.77 1.98
CA ALA A 252 16.02 18.05 1.33
C ALA A 252 14.73 18.77 0.91
N PRO A 253 14.64 20.10 0.97
CA PRO A 253 13.49 20.83 0.43
C PRO A 253 13.44 20.70 -1.10
N VAL A 254 12.24 20.53 -1.64
CA VAL A 254 11.98 20.65 -3.09
C VAL A 254 11.47 22.06 -3.43
N GLY A 255 10.79 22.72 -2.49
CA GLY A 255 10.14 24.00 -2.73
C GLY A 255 8.95 23.91 -3.69
N GLY A 256 8.65 25.02 -4.37
CA GLY A 256 7.53 25.14 -5.30
C GLY A 256 6.14 25.15 -4.63
N PRO A 257 5.08 25.51 -5.38
CA PRO A 257 3.70 25.46 -4.90
C PRO A 257 3.29 24.03 -4.51
N ALA A 258 2.33 23.96 -3.58
CA ALA A 258 1.75 22.71 -3.11
C ALA A 258 0.25 22.63 -3.40
N ALA A 259 -0.24 21.42 -3.69
CA ALA A 259 -1.65 21.17 -3.87
C ALA A 259 -2.06 19.83 -3.24
N CYS A 260 -3.34 19.73 -2.90
CA CYS A 260 -3.97 18.54 -2.38
C CYS A 260 -5.07 18.09 -3.33
N LEU A 261 -5.14 16.79 -3.62
CA LEU A 261 -6.17 16.15 -4.43
C LEU A 261 -6.89 15.09 -3.59
N ALA A 262 -8.21 15.17 -3.48
CA ALA A 262 -8.99 14.21 -2.72
C ALA A 262 -10.10 13.58 -3.56
N GLY A 263 -9.96 12.28 -3.87
CA GLY A 263 -10.98 11.50 -4.56
C GLY A 263 -11.67 10.44 -3.69
N SER A 264 -11.11 10.13 -2.52
CA SER A 264 -11.73 9.18 -1.59
C SER A 264 -13.01 9.74 -0.95
N CYS A 265 -14.09 8.96 -0.98
CA CYS A 265 -15.36 9.29 -0.32
C CYS A 265 -15.48 8.67 1.10
N SER A 266 -14.37 8.25 1.71
CA SER A 266 -14.38 7.73 3.09
C SER A 266 -14.77 8.81 4.10
N GLN A 267 -15.33 8.38 5.24
CA GLN A 267 -15.66 9.30 6.35
C GLN A 267 -14.44 10.09 6.84
N ALA A 268 -13.27 9.43 6.93
CA ALA A 268 -12.03 10.10 7.30
C ALA A 268 -11.64 11.21 6.29
N THR A 269 -11.75 10.94 4.98
CA THR A 269 -11.39 11.92 3.95
C THR A 269 -12.39 13.09 3.91
N LEU A 270 -13.69 12.81 4.02
CA LEU A 270 -14.72 13.85 4.11
C LEU A 270 -14.51 14.77 5.31
N GLY A 271 -14.17 14.21 6.48
CA GLY A 271 -13.82 14.99 7.67
C GLY A 271 -12.54 15.82 7.51
N GLN A 272 -11.51 15.28 6.86
CA GLN A 272 -10.26 15.99 6.55
C GLN A 272 -10.49 17.18 5.61
N ILE A 273 -11.34 17.02 4.58
CA ILE A 273 -11.71 18.11 3.67
C ILE A 273 -12.47 19.21 4.43
N ALA A 274 -13.46 18.82 5.24
CA ALA A 274 -14.24 19.77 6.05
C ALA A 274 -13.38 20.55 7.07
N HIS A 275 -12.26 19.95 7.51
CA HIS A 275 -11.27 20.65 8.31
C HIS A 275 -10.43 21.62 7.49
N ALA A 276 -9.92 21.18 6.32
CA ALA A 276 -9.12 22.01 5.41
C ALA A 276 -9.88 23.25 4.91
N GLU A 277 -11.20 23.13 4.65
CA GLU A 277 -12.09 24.23 4.24
C GLU A 277 -12.08 25.43 5.19
N LYS A 278 -11.70 25.24 6.45
CA LYS A 278 -11.63 26.30 7.45
C LYS A 278 -10.32 27.10 7.39
N ILE A 279 -9.32 26.61 6.66
CA ILE A 279 -7.91 27.05 6.80
C ILE A 279 -7.27 27.36 5.44
N MET A 280 -7.68 26.71 4.36
CA MET A 280 -7.10 26.90 3.02
C MET A 280 -8.19 26.90 1.94
N PRO A 281 -7.92 27.45 0.74
CA PRO A 281 -8.83 27.37 -0.39
C PRO A 281 -9.13 25.92 -0.76
N VAL A 282 -10.42 25.59 -0.83
CA VAL A 282 -10.90 24.26 -1.22
C VAL A 282 -11.90 24.40 -2.36
N LEU A 283 -11.67 23.67 -3.44
CA LEU A 283 -12.62 23.52 -4.53
C LEU A 283 -13.22 22.13 -4.50
N ARG A 284 -14.55 22.06 -4.33
CA ARG A 284 -15.33 20.85 -4.57
C ARG A 284 -15.72 20.78 -6.04
N LEU A 285 -15.44 19.63 -6.65
CA LEU A 285 -15.80 19.31 -8.02
C LEU A 285 -17.18 18.66 -8.05
N ASP A 286 -17.93 18.93 -9.11
CA ASP A 286 -19.19 18.26 -9.39
C ASP A 286 -18.93 16.91 -10.09
N PRO A 287 -19.22 15.76 -9.46
CA PRO A 287 -18.98 14.46 -10.07
C PRO A 287 -19.72 14.26 -11.40
N GLU A 288 -20.90 14.85 -11.58
CA GLU A 288 -21.63 14.75 -12.85
C GLU A 288 -20.87 15.48 -13.97
N GLN A 289 -20.29 16.64 -13.67
CA GLN A 289 -19.51 17.40 -14.64
C GLN A 289 -18.17 16.73 -14.95
N LEU A 290 -17.54 16.07 -13.97
CA LEU A 290 -16.34 15.27 -14.19
C LEU A 290 -16.60 14.08 -15.12
N VAL A 291 -17.77 13.46 -15.02
CA VAL A 291 -18.17 12.36 -15.92
C VAL A 291 -18.56 12.90 -17.29
N ALA A 292 -19.20 14.07 -17.36
CA ALA A 292 -19.68 14.65 -18.61
C ALA A 292 -18.55 15.15 -19.54
N GLY A 293 -17.41 15.60 -19.00
CA GLY A 293 -16.29 16.04 -19.83
C GLY A 293 -15.19 16.80 -19.10
N LYS A 294 -14.33 17.47 -19.88
CA LYS A 294 -13.12 18.14 -19.39
C LYS A 294 -13.32 19.57 -18.89
N ASP A 295 -14.50 20.13 -19.04
CA ASP A 295 -14.76 21.53 -18.64
C ASP A 295 -14.54 21.73 -17.14
N GLU A 296 -14.93 20.75 -16.33
CA GLU A 296 -14.72 20.79 -14.88
C GLU A 296 -13.22 20.70 -14.51
N VAL A 297 -12.43 19.94 -15.27
CA VAL A 297 -10.97 19.88 -15.15
C VAL A 297 -10.35 21.24 -15.48
N HIS A 298 -10.75 21.87 -16.58
CA HIS A 298 -10.26 23.20 -16.97
C HIS A 298 -10.62 24.27 -15.93
N ARG A 299 -11.85 24.22 -15.39
CA ARG A 299 -12.31 25.10 -14.32
C ARG A 299 -11.44 24.94 -13.06
N ALA A 300 -11.15 23.70 -12.68
CA ALA A 300 -10.32 23.40 -11.51
C ALA A 300 -8.89 23.93 -11.66
N LEU A 301 -8.28 23.77 -12.84
CA LEU A 301 -6.94 24.26 -13.13
C LEU A 301 -6.87 25.78 -13.17
N ALA A 302 -7.86 26.44 -13.79
CA ALA A 302 -7.94 27.91 -13.81
C ALA A 302 -8.05 28.48 -12.39
N TRP A 303 -8.96 27.93 -11.59
CA TRP A 303 -9.13 28.30 -10.18
C TRP A 303 -7.85 28.08 -9.37
N ALA A 304 -7.17 26.94 -9.54
CA ALA A 304 -5.92 26.67 -8.84
C ALA A 304 -4.83 27.69 -9.22
N GLY A 305 -4.74 28.09 -10.48
CA GLY A 305 -3.80 29.11 -10.95
C GLY A 305 -3.97 30.47 -10.25
N GLU A 306 -5.20 30.84 -9.90
CA GLU A 306 -5.49 32.08 -9.17
C GLU A 306 -5.08 32.01 -7.69
N CYS A 307 -5.15 30.83 -7.06
CA CYS A 307 -4.92 30.66 -5.63
C CYS A 307 -3.48 30.23 -5.26
N LEU A 308 -2.78 29.52 -6.14
CA LEU A 308 -1.47 28.93 -5.84
C LEU A 308 -0.36 29.95 -5.51
N GLY A 309 -0.56 31.22 -5.88
CA GLY A 309 0.33 32.33 -5.50
C GLY A 309 0.27 32.68 -4.01
N ASP A 310 -0.88 32.48 -3.38
CA ASP A 310 -1.13 32.85 -1.98
C ASP A 310 -0.93 31.69 -1.00
N GLY A 311 -0.92 30.46 -1.49
CA GLY A 311 -0.74 29.28 -0.65
C GLY A 311 -1.17 27.97 -1.29
N PRO A 312 -1.20 26.87 -0.52
CA PRO A 312 -1.65 25.58 -1.01
C PRO A 312 -3.16 25.58 -1.27
N VAL A 313 -3.59 24.76 -2.22
CA VAL A 313 -5.01 24.55 -2.55
C VAL A 313 -5.41 23.09 -2.38
N LEU A 314 -6.70 22.84 -2.13
CA LEU A 314 -7.26 21.48 -2.15
C LEU A 314 -8.37 21.38 -3.19
N ILE A 315 -8.30 20.37 -4.05
CA ILE A 315 -9.33 20.05 -5.03
C ILE A 315 -9.91 18.68 -4.68
N ALA A 316 -11.22 18.61 -4.46
CA ALA A 316 -11.91 17.41 -4.02
C ALA A 316 -13.01 16.99 -4.99
N SER A 317 -12.94 15.75 -5.49
CA SER A 317 -14.08 15.05 -6.10
C SER A 317 -14.86 14.20 -5.09
N SER A 318 -14.41 14.14 -3.84
CA SER A 318 -15.10 13.50 -2.73
C SER A 318 -16.51 14.07 -2.53
N ALA A 319 -17.50 13.19 -2.64
CA ALA A 319 -18.92 13.52 -2.51
C ALA A 319 -19.58 12.73 -1.39
N ALA A 320 -20.75 13.18 -0.95
CA ALA A 320 -21.55 12.46 0.04
C ALA A 320 -22.10 11.14 -0.58
N PRO A 321 -22.38 10.10 0.25
CA PRO A 321 -22.77 8.78 -0.26
C PRO A 321 -23.99 8.77 -1.20
N ASP A 322 -24.96 9.65 -0.96
CA ASP A 322 -26.15 9.85 -1.78
C ASP A 322 -25.81 10.39 -3.18
N GLN A 323 -24.90 11.37 -3.27
CA GLN A 323 -24.40 11.90 -4.54
C GLN A 323 -23.61 10.86 -5.33
N VAL A 324 -22.73 10.12 -4.65
CA VAL A 324 -21.98 9.01 -5.26
C VAL A 324 -22.95 7.96 -5.83
N THR A 325 -23.97 7.59 -5.07
CA THR A 325 -24.99 6.62 -5.51
C THR A 325 -25.77 7.14 -6.72
N ALA A 326 -26.14 8.42 -6.75
CA ALA A 326 -26.86 9.02 -7.86
C ALA A 326 -26.06 9.00 -9.17
N VAL A 327 -24.78 9.35 -9.11
CA VAL A 327 -23.86 9.35 -10.27
C VAL A 327 -23.65 7.93 -10.78
N GLN A 328 -23.40 6.98 -9.87
CA GLN A 328 -23.21 5.57 -10.22
C GLN A 328 -24.47 4.94 -10.82
N ALA A 329 -25.66 5.34 -10.35
CA ALA A 329 -26.93 4.86 -10.90
C ALA A 329 -27.17 5.35 -12.34
N ARG A 330 -26.68 6.54 -12.70
CA ARG A 330 -26.85 7.12 -14.04
C ARG A 330 -25.82 6.62 -15.05
N HIS A 331 -24.56 6.54 -14.65
CA HIS A 331 -23.44 6.30 -15.56
C HIS A 331 -22.82 4.91 -15.42
N GLY A 332 -23.26 4.14 -14.43
CA GLY A 332 -22.62 2.88 -14.04
C GLY A 332 -21.45 3.11 -13.10
N ARG A 333 -21.29 2.22 -12.13
CA ARG A 333 -20.29 2.35 -11.06
C ARG A 333 -18.86 2.48 -11.59
N ASP A 334 -18.46 1.55 -12.46
CA ASP A 334 -17.08 1.43 -12.91
C ASP A 334 -16.71 2.57 -13.88
N ALA A 335 -17.63 2.92 -14.78
CA ALA A 335 -17.43 4.03 -15.71
C ALA A 335 -17.34 5.37 -14.98
N ALA A 336 -18.21 5.62 -13.99
CA ALA A 336 -18.15 6.83 -13.17
C ALA A 336 -16.86 6.91 -12.36
N GLY A 337 -16.46 5.82 -11.70
CA GLY A 337 -15.21 5.74 -10.95
C GLY A 337 -13.99 6.04 -11.83
N HIS A 338 -13.91 5.36 -12.98
CA HIS A 338 -12.81 5.56 -13.93
C HIS A 338 -12.75 6.99 -14.47
N ALA A 339 -13.89 7.59 -14.83
CA ALA A 339 -13.94 8.96 -15.32
C ALA A 339 -13.44 9.96 -14.25
N ILE A 340 -13.87 9.81 -13.00
CA ILE A 340 -13.41 10.66 -11.89
C ILE A 340 -11.91 10.48 -11.65
N GLU A 341 -11.40 9.25 -11.66
CA GLU A 341 -9.97 8.97 -11.54
C GLU A 341 -9.14 9.64 -12.64
N GLN A 342 -9.59 9.54 -13.90
CA GLN A 342 -8.92 10.19 -15.02
C GLN A 342 -8.98 11.70 -14.91
N ALA A 343 -10.11 12.28 -14.49
CA ALA A 343 -10.24 13.72 -14.31
C ALA A 343 -9.30 14.24 -13.21
N MET A 344 -9.19 13.53 -12.08
CA MET A 344 -8.24 13.86 -11.01
C MET A 344 -6.78 13.73 -11.47
N ALA A 345 -6.49 12.75 -12.34
CA ALA A 345 -5.17 12.59 -12.94
C ALA A 345 -4.83 13.71 -13.94
N ASP A 346 -5.79 14.14 -14.77
CA ASP A 346 -5.66 15.31 -15.66
C ASP A 346 -5.36 16.57 -14.84
N ILE A 347 -6.07 16.77 -13.71
CA ILE A 347 -5.83 17.90 -12.80
C ILE A 347 -4.42 17.83 -12.22
N ALA A 348 -3.96 16.66 -11.76
CA ALA A 348 -2.61 16.51 -11.22
C ALA A 348 -1.52 16.87 -12.24
N GLU A 349 -1.65 16.37 -13.47
CA GLU A 349 -0.74 16.68 -14.57
C GLU A 349 -0.71 18.18 -14.87
N GLY A 350 -1.88 18.82 -14.97
CA GLY A 350 -1.99 20.26 -15.18
C GLY A 350 -1.34 21.07 -14.06
N LEU A 351 -1.58 20.71 -12.79
CA LEU A 351 -0.95 21.38 -11.64
C LEU A 351 0.58 21.27 -11.67
N VAL A 352 1.12 20.10 -12.04
CA VAL A 352 2.58 19.90 -12.14
C VAL A 352 3.16 20.74 -13.28
N GLN A 353 2.44 20.84 -14.40
CA GLN A 353 2.81 21.70 -15.53
C GLN A 353 2.82 23.19 -15.16
N THR A 354 1.92 23.64 -14.27
CA THR A 354 1.92 25.02 -13.73
C THR A 354 2.92 25.25 -12.60
N GLY A 355 3.76 24.26 -12.29
CA GLY A 355 4.88 24.42 -11.36
C GLY A 355 4.68 23.80 -9.97
N VAL A 356 3.54 23.17 -9.67
CA VAL A 356 3.37 22.43 -8.40
C VAL A 356 4.43 21.34 -8.30
N ARG A 357 5.09 21.26 -7.13
CA ARG A 357 6.12 20.24 -6.85
C ARG A 357 5.82 19.40 -5.62
N ARG A 358 4.81 19.78 -4.85
CA ARG A 358 4.42 19.13 -3.60
C ARG A 358 2.94 18.74 -3.68
N LEU A 359 2.65 17.45 -3.82
CA LEU A 359 1.30 16.96 -4.11
C LEU A 359 0.82 15.94 -3.06
N VAL A 360 -0.21 16.29 -2.31
CA VAL A 360 -0.88 15.35 -1.39
C VAL A 360 -2.07 14.72 -2.12
N VAL A 361 -2.17 13.40 -2.16
CA VAL A 361 -3.25 12.69 -2.85
C VAL A 361 -3.99 11.76 -1.88
N ALA A 362 -5.29 11.92 -1.75
CA ALA A 362 -6.16 11.14 -0.87
C ALA A 362 -7.12 10.23 -1.66
N GLY A 363 -6.90 8.92 -1.52
CA GLY A 363 -7.65 7.85 -2.18
C GLY A 363 -6.71 6.89 -2.91
N GLY A 364 -6.92 5.57 -2.76
CA GLY A 364 -6.06 4.54 -3.34
C GLY A 364 -6.06 4.60 -4.87
N GLU A 365 -7.25 4.52 -5.48
CA GLU A 365 -7.41 4.62 -6.94
C GLU A 365 -6.94 5.99 -7.48
N THR A 366 -7.29 7.08 -6.79
CA THR A 366 -6.84 8.43 -7.16
C THR A 366 -5.31 8.55 -7.13
N SER A 367 -4.67 8.04 -6.08
CA SER A 367 -3.20 7.98 -5.97
C SER A 367 -2.61 7.18 -7.12
N GLY A 368 -3.20 6.02 -7.42
CA GLY A 368 -2.83 5.20 -8.56
C GLY A 368 -2.93 5.92 -9.89
N ALA A 369 -4.04 6.61 -10.18
CA ALA A 369 -4.26 7.31 -11.43
C ALA A 369 -3.31 8.51 -11.60
N VAL A 370 -3.07 9.26 -10.52
CA VAL A 370 -2.13 10.39 -10.49
C VAL A 370 -0.70 9.93 -10.74
N VAL A 371 -0.24 8.89 -10.04
CA VAL A 371 1.14 8.37 -10.18
C VAL A 371 1.39 7.85 -11.59
N ASP A 372 0.44 7.09 -12.16
CA ASP A 372 0.53 6.58 -13.53
C ASP A 372 0.57 7.71 -14.54
N ARG A 373 -0.30 8.73 -14.37
CA ARG A 373 -0.37 9.86 -15.30
C ARG A 373 0.91 10.67 -15.31
N LEU A 374 1.46 10.94 -14.13
CA LEU A 374 2.72 11.65 -13.97
C LEU A 374 3.94 10.80 -14.36
N LYS A 375 3.74 9.51 -14.68
CA LYS A 375 4.77 8.55 -15.08
C LYS A 375 5.92 8.49 -14.08
N ILE A 376 5.59 8.54 -12.78
CA ILE A 376 6.59 8.52 -11.72
C ILE A 376 7.13 7.09 -11.60
N PRO A 377 8.44 6.84 -11.82
CA PRO A 377 8.95 5.48 -11.83
C PRO A 377 9.26 4.92 -10.44
N ALA A 378 9.66 5.77 -9.50
CA ALA A 378 10.04 5.35 -8.16
C ALA A 378 9.96 6.49 -7.13
N PHE A 379 9.99 6.10 -5.85
CA PHE A 379 9.98 6.97 -4.70
C PHE A 379 11.06 6.57 -3.68
N LEU A 380 11.71 7.58 -3.09
CA LEU A 380 12.39 7.48 -1.81
C LEU A 380 11.42 7.79 -0.69
N VAL A 381 11.48 7.01 0.38
CA VAL A 381 10.64 7.18 1.56
C VAL A 381 11.28 8.22 2.49
N GLY A 382 10.52 9.26 2.81
CA GLY A 382 10.86 10.31 3.76
C GLY A 382 10.13 10.16 5.09
N PRO A 383 9.99 11.25 5.87
CA PRO A 383 9.37 11.21 7.19
C PRO A 383 7.90 10.77 7.15
N GLU A 384 7.46 10.11 8.22
CA GLU A 384 6.07 9.68 8.41
C GLU A 384 5.18 10.89 8.73
N ILE A 385 4.07 11.04 8.01
CA ILE A 385 3.06 12.08 8.22
C ILE A 385 2.00 11.58 9.21
N ALA A 386 1.53 10.37 8.99
CA ALA A 386 0.59 9.62 9.82
C ALA A 386 0.95 8.14 9.72
N PRO A 387 0.49 7.28 10.66
CA PRO A 387 0.78 5.84 10.61
C PRO A 387 0.49 5.26 9.22
N GLY A 388 1.54 4.77 8.54
CA GLY A 388 1.47 4.18 7.20
C GLY A 388 1.40 5.15 6.02
N VAL A 389 1.58 6.45 6.24
CA VAL A 389 1.58 7.48 5.17
C VAL A 389 2.83 8.36 5.29
N PRO A 390 3.91 8.04 4.53
CA PRO A 390 5.13 8.85 4.51
C PRO A 390 5.06 9.98 3.48
N VAL A 391 5.97 10.95 3.62
CA VAL A 391 6.40 11.78 2.49
C VAL A 391 7.20 10.92 1.51
N LEU A 392 6.95 11.06 0.22
CA LEU A 392 7.61 10.34 -0.86
C LEU A 392 8.33 11.33 -1.78
N ARG A 393 9.62 11.14 -2.00
CA ARG A 393 10.40 11.94 -2.96
C ARG A 393 10.54 11.17 -4.27
N THR A 394 10.21 11.79 -5.40
CA THR A 394 10.30 11.12 -6.71
C THR A 394 11.74 10.78 -7.09
N VAL A 395 11.93 9.67 -7.80
CA VAL A 395 13.19 9.22 -8.38
C VAL A 395 12.98 8.93 -9.86
N GLY A 396 13.90 9.38 -10.71
CA GLY A 396 13.84 9.15 -12.16
C GLY A 396 12.85 10.06 -12.91
N THR A 397 12.37 11.12 -12.27
CA THR A 397 11.60 12.20 -12.90
C THR A 397 12.53 13.34 -13.36
N THR A 398 12.08 14.16 -14.30
CA THR A 398 12.85 15.32 -14.80
C THR A 398 12.92 16.47 -13.79
N SER A 399 12.04 16.47 -12.79
CA SER A 399 12.02 17.45 -11.71
C SER A 399 11.76 16.73 -10.40
N ASP A 400 12.46 17.17 -9.35
CA ASP A 400 12.22 16.69 -8.00
C ASP A 400 10.82 17.08 -7.55
N MET A 401 10.10 16.13 -6.96
CA MET A 401 8.78 16.34 -6.40
C MET A 401 8.64 15.59 -5.07
N LEU A 402 7.79 16.12 -4.20
CA LEU A 402 7.30 15.43 -3.02
C LEU A 402 5.85 15.04 -3.22
N LEU A 403 5.50 13.81 -2.86
CA LEU A 403 4.15 13.30 -2.84
C LEU A 403 3.80 12.76 -1.45
N ALA A 404 2.52 12.72 -1.13
CA ALA A 404 1.99 11.94 -0.02
C ALA A 404 0.77 11.16 -0.53
N LEU A 405 0.83 9.83 -0.52
CA LEU A 405 -0.22 8.96 -1.04
C LEU A 405 -1.01 8.36 0.12
N LYS A 406 -2.20 8.90 0.38
CA LYS A 406 -3.02 8.55 1.55
C LYS A 406 -4.16 7.62 1.15
N SER A 407 -4.22 6.43 1.73
CA SER A 407 -5.43 5.59 1.64
C SER A 407 -6.62 6.28 2.32
N GLY A 408 -7.84 5.95 1.88
CA GLY A 408 -9.06 6.65 2.29
C GLY A 408 -9.24 6.76 3.82
N ASN A 409 -8.98 5.70 4.57
CA ASN A 409 -9.25 5.65 6.02
C ASN A 409 -8.10 6.12 6.91
N PHE A 410 -6.98 6.59 6.32
CA PHE A 410 -5.76 6.93 7.05
C PHE A 410 -5.69 8.44 7.37
N GLY A 411 -4.90 8.77 8.40
CA GLY A 411 -4.60 10.15 8.82
C GLY A 411 -5.64 10.74 9.79
N GLY A 412 -5.19 11.65 10.66
CA GLY A 412 -6.05 12.42 11.55
C GLY A 412 -6.83 13.53 10.85
N PRO A 413 -7.66 14.30 11.56
CA PRO A 413 -8.44 15.42 10.99
C PRO A 413 -7.59 16.51 10.33
N HIS A 414 -6.35 16.68 10.77
CA HIS A 414 -5.41 17.71 10.29
C HIS A 414 -4.49 17.22 9.16
N PHE A 415 -4.69 16.00 8.63
CA PHE A 415 -3.73 15.31 7.76
C PHE A 415 -3.19 16.16 6.60
N PHE A 416 -4.04 16.90 5.88
CA PHE A 416 -3.59 17.72 4.74
C PHE A 416 -2.58 18.80 5.19
N LEU A 417 -2.80 19.43 6.33
CA LEU A 417 -1.90 20.45 6.87
C LEU A 417 -0.61 19.83 7.40
N ASP A 418 -0.73 18.71 8.11
CA ASP A 418 0.43 17.96 8.62
C ASP A 418 1.35 17.53 7.47
N ALA A 419 0.77 17.02 6.38
CA ALA A 419 1.49 16.67 5.16
C ALA A 419 2.19 17.88 4.54
N LEU A 420 1.47 18.98 4.33
CA LEU A 420 2.00 20.21 3.74
C LEU A 420 3.13 20.82 4.60
N GLY A 421 3.08 20.68 5.92
CA GLY A 421 4.12 21.15 6.84
C GLY A 421 5.42 20.34 6.80
N LEU A 422 5.33 19.05 6.47
CA LEU A 422 6.47 18.15 6.31
C LEU A 422 7.08 18.22 4.90
N MET A 423 6.27 18.53 3.88
CA MET A 423 6.72 18.66 2.49
C MET A 423 7.27 20.08 2.27
N ARG A 424 8.58 20.27 2.46
CA ARG A 424 9.24 21.58 2.33
C ARG A 424 9.82 21.85 0.95
#